data_AF-A0A432FE27-F1
#
_entry.id   AF-A0A432FE27-F1
#
_cell.length_a   1.000
_cell.length_b   1.000
_cell.length_c   1.000
_cell.angle_alpha   90.00
_cell.angle_beta   90.00
_cell.angle_gamma   90.00
#
_symmetry.space_group_name_H-M   'P 1'
#
loop_
_entity.id
_entity.type
_entity.pdbx_description
1 polymer ?
#
loop_
_entity_poly.entity_id
_entity_poly.type
_entity_poly.pdbx_seq_one_letter_code
_entity_poly.pdbx_strand_id
1 'polypeptide(L)'
;MKTDLNNIFQNIKDNLNGLKDEDYDEVSFATPGFLNPEKGIIKLSGNLGLKDFDVQKELSEIFKNKKLHIINDANAAALGEF
;
A
#
# COMPACT_ATOMS: atom_id res chain seq x y z
N MET A 1 9.26 15.69 4.77
CA MET A 1 7.81 15.86 4.98
C MET A 1 7.43 15.12 6.26
N LYS A 2 6.59 15.68 7.12
CA LYS A 2 6.16 14.99 8.34
C LYS A 2 4.91 14.18 8.00
N THR A 3 5.02 12.85 7.95
CA THR A 3 3.91 11.95 7.62
C THR A 3 2.81 12.11 8.68
N ASP A 4 1.60 12.46 8.26
CA ASP A 4 0.42 12.36 9.12
C ASP A 4 0.05 10.87 9.22
N LEU A 5 0.21 10.31 10.41
CA LEU A 5 -0.06 8.90 10.68
C LEU A 5 -1.56 8.56 10.50
N ASN A 6 -2.45 9.55 10.57
CA ASN A 6 -3.88 9.34 10.35
C ASN A 6 -4.24 9.25 8.86
N ASN A 7 -3.31 9.58 7.95
CA ASN A 7 -3.57 9.61 6.51
C ASN A 7 -2.37 9.09 5.69
N ILE A 8 -1.68 8.05 6.19
CA ILE A 8 -0.47 7.50 5.58
C ILE A 8 -0.65 7.19 4.09
N PHE A 9 -1.78 6.59 3.71
CA PHE A 9 -2.01 6.12 2.34
C PHE A 9 -2.19 7.26 1.35
N GLN A 10 -2.98 8.29 1.69
CA GLN A 10 -3.10 9.48 0.84
C GLN A 10 -1.78 10.24 0.78
N ASN A 11 -1.06 10.34 1.91
CA ASN A 11 0.26 10.96 1.95
C ASN A 11 1.24 10.29 0.97
N ILE A 12 1.16 8.98 0.77
CA ILE A 12 1.98 8.29 -0.24
C ILE A 12 1.63 8.78 -1.65
N LYS A 13 0.33 8.82 -2.00
CA LYS A 13 -0.11 9.30 -3.33
C LYS A 13 0.34 10.74 -3.59
N ASP A 14 0.22 11.60 -2.60
CA ASP A 14 0.59 13.02 -2.72
C ASP A 14 2.12 13.22 -2.86
N ASN A 15 2.92 12.18 -2.62
CA ASN A 15 4.38 12.23 -2.57
C ASN A 15 5.11 11.39 -3.62
N LEU A 16 4.44 11.00 -4.72
CA LEU A 16 5.05 10.20 -5.81
C LEU A 16 6.04 10.99 -6.71
N ASN A 17 6.72 12.02 -6.19
CA ASN A 17 7.76 12.79 -6.89
C ASN A 17 7.36 13.31 -8.28
N GLY A 18 6.11 13.77 -8.44
CA GLY A 18 5.62 14.33 -9.69
C GLY A 18 5.12 13.31 -10.72
N LEU A 19 5.08 12.02 -10.36
CA LEU A 19 4.38 10.99 -11.12
C LEU A 19 2.87 11.32 -11.14
N LYS A 20 2.29 11.45 -12.32
CA LYS A 20 0.86 11.71 -12.49
C LYS A 20 0.10 10.40 -12.62
N ASP A 21 -1.18 10.42 -12.27
CA ASP A 21 -2.06 9.24 -12.40
C ASP A 21 -2.14 8.71 -13.85
N GLU A 22 -1.83 9.51 -14.87
CA GLU A 22 -1.79 9.08 -16.27
C GLU A 22 -0.49 8.34 -16.67
N ASP A 23 0.55 8.41 -15.85
CA ASP A 23 1.88 7.85 -16.16
C ASP A 23 2.00 6.35 -15.87
N TYR A 24 0.99 5.74 -15.24
CA TYR A 24 1.02 4.34 -14.81
C TYR A 24 -0.38 3.69 -14.85
N ASP A 25 -0.45 2.40 -15.18
CA ASP A 25 -1.71 1.63 -15.20
C ASP A 25 -1.92 0.76 -13.95
N GLU A 26 -0.82 0.39 -13.31
CA GLU A 26 -0.81 -0.51 -12.16
C GLU A 26 -0.07 0.11 -10.97
N VAL A 27 -0.52 -0.22 -9.76
CA VAL A 27 0.13 0.16 -8.51
C VAL A 27 0.38 -1.10 -7.69
N SER A 28 1.62 -1.30 -7.29
CA SER A 28 1.99 -2.35 -6.34
C SER A 28 2.34 -1.72 -5.00
N PHE A 29 1.75 -2.25 -3.92
CA PHE A 29 1.94 -1.76 -2.57
C PHE A 29 2.52 -2.84 -1.66
N ALA A 30 3.74 -2.63 -1.20
CA ALA A 30 4.37 -3.45 -0.18
C ALA A 30 4.08 -2.85 1.21
N THR A 31 3.56 -3.67 2.13
CA THR A 31 3.17 -3.23 3.47
C THR A 31 3.88 -4.02 4.57
N PRO A 32 4.33 -3.36 5.66
CA PRO A 32 4.87 -4.09 6.79
C PRO A 32 3.78 -4.82 7.57
N GLY A 33 4.10 -6.02 8.03
CA GLY A 33 3.25 -6.81 8.92
C GLY A 33 2.59 -8.02 8.26
N PHE A 34 1.63 -8.61 8.99
CA PHE A 34 0.95 -9.82 8.56
C PHE A 34 -0.23 -9.47 7.64
N LEU A 35 -0.07 -9.74 6.36
CA LEU A 35 -1.07 -9.51 5.32
C LEU A 35 -1.83 -10.81 5.02
N ASN A 36 -3.15 -10.73 4.88
CA ASN A 36 -3.92 -11.72 4.13
C ASN A 36 -3.96 -11.26 2.65
N PRO A 37 -3.17 -11.87 1.74
CA PRO A 37 -3.04 -11.39 0.37
C PRO A 37 -4.29 -11.64 -0.47
N GLU A 38 -5.09 -12.67 -0.17
CA GLU A 38 -6.32 -12.97 -0.92
C GLU A 38 -7.39 -11.89 -0.72
N LYS A 39 -7.43 -11.30 0.48
CA LYS A 39 -8.42 -10.27 0.85
C LYS A 39 -7.85 -8.85 0.85
N GLY A 40 -6.52 -8.72 0.79
CA GLY A 40 -5.82 -7.45 0.97
C GLY A 40 -6.10 -6.81 2.33
N ILE A 41 -6.16 -7.63 3.39
CA ILE A 41 -6.38 -7.18 4.78
C ILE A 41 -5.06 -7.29 5.55
N ILE A 42 -4.60 -6.18 6.10
CA ILE A 42 -3.51 -6.17 7.09
C ILE A 42 -4.10 -6.68 8.41
N LYS A 43 -3.76 -7.92 8.76
CA LYS A 43 -4.19 -8.53 10.02
C LYS A 43 -3.52 -7.88 11.21
N LEU A 44 -2.23 -7.57 11.10
CA LEU A 44 -1.49 -6.86 12.12
C LEU A 44 -0.27 -6.16 11.53
N SER A 45 -0.14 -4.86 11.80
CA SER A 45 1.08 -4.08 11.55
C SER A 45 1.37 -3.23 12.79
N GLY A 46 2.21 -3.75 13.69
CA GLY A 46 2.44 -3.15 15.00
C GLY A 46 3.13 -1.78 14.93
N ASN A 47 4.04 -1.59 13.97
CA ASN A 47 4.72 -0.32 13.72
C ASN A 47 3.81 0.75 13.11
N LEU A 48 2.73 0.36 12.43
CA LEU A 48 1.75 1.28 11.87
C LEU A 48 0.47 1.41 12.73
N GLY A 49 0.35 0.62 13.80
CA GLY A 49 -0.86 0.60 14.63
C GLY A 49 -2.11 0.06 13.92
N LEU A 50 -1.94 -0.71 12.83
CA LEU A 50 -3.06 -1.24 12.04
C LEU A 50 -3.41 -2.67 12.47
N LYS A 51 -4.70 -2.95 12.57
CA LYS A 51 -5.24 -4.28 12.90
C LYS A 51 -6.55 -4.51 12.15
N ASP A 52 -6.66 -5.66 11.49
CA ASP A 52 -7.77 -6.01 10.60
C ASP A 52 -8.16 -4.87 9.64
N PHE A 53 -7.16 -4.15 9.12
CA PHE A 53 -7.34 -3.00 8.25
C PHE A 53 -7.42 -3.43 6.78
N ASP A 54 -8.46 -2.96 6.09
CA ASP A 54 -8.70 -3.26 4.67
C ASP A 54 -7.91 -2.28 3.78
N VAL A 55 -6.64 -2.61 3.57
CA VAL A 55 -5.73 -1.79 2.76
C VAL A 55 -6.09 -1.86 1.27
N GLN A 56 -6.68 -2.96 0.81
CA GLN A 56 -7.19 -3.07 -0.55
C GLN A 56 -8.26 -2.03 -0.83
N LYS A 57 -9.23 -1.91 0.06
CA LYS A 57 -10.30 -0.91 -0.06
C LYS A 57 -9.72 0.50 -0.04
N GLU A 58 -8.91 0.83 0.96
CA GLU A 58 -8.29 2.16 1.11
C GLU A 58 -7.53 2.58 -0.15
N LEU A 59 -6.65 1.72 -0.66
CA LEU A 59 -5.87 2.02 -1.86
C LEU A 59 -6.74 2.07 -3.11
N SER A 60 -7.82 1.28 -3.19
CA SER A 60 -8.76 1.32 -4.33
C SER A 60 -9.50 2.66 -4.42
N GLU A 61 -9.83 3.26 -3.27
CA GLU A 61 -10.46 4.59 -3.21
C GLU A 61 -9.49 5.70 -3.61
N ILE A 62 -8.20 5.55 -3.25
CA ILE A 62 -7.12 6.50 -3.54
C ILE A 62 -6.64 6.42 -5.00
N PHE A 63 -6.37 5.22 -5.51
CA PHE A 63 -5.82 4.94 -6.84
C PHE A 63 -6.91 4.44 -7.80
N LYS A 64 -7.92 5.30 -8.01
CA LYS A 64 -9.09 4.98 -8.84
C LYS A 64 -8.68 4.51 -10.25
N ASN A 65 -9.35 3.47 -10.73
CA ASN A 65 -9.14 2.87 -12.06
C ASN A 65 -7.74 2.31 -12.29
N LYS A 66 -6.97 2.05 -11.22
CA LYS A 66 -5.68 1.37 -11.30
C LYS A 66 -5.81 -0.07 -10.87
N LYS A 67 -5.03 -0.94 -11.50
CA LYS A 67 -4.90 -2.32 -11.05
C LYS A 67 -3.97 -2.34 -9.83
N LEU A 68 -4.47 -2.89 -8.73
CA LEU A 68 -3.75 -2.92 -7.46
C LEU A 68 -3.20 -4.31 -7.15
N HIS A 69 -1.95 -4.35 -6.71
CA HIS A 69 -1.32 -5.53 -6.14
C HIS A 69 -0.82 -5.21 -4.74
N ILE A 70 -1.14 -6.07 -3.77
CA ILE A 70 -0.74 -5.84 -2.38
C ILE A 70 0.03 -7.06 -1.89
N ILE A 71 1.19 -6.80 -1.30
CA ILE A 71 2.12 -7.81 -0.83
C ILE A 71 2.73 -7.38 0.50
N ASN A 72 3.16 -8.32 1.34
CA ASN A 72 3.94 -7.94 2.52
C ASN A 72 5.37 -7.53 2.11
N ASP A 73 6.01 -6.75 2.96
CA ASP A 73 7.39 -6.27 2.80
C ASP A 73 8.41 -7.40 2.56
N ALA A 74 8.35 -8.48 3.34
CA ALA A 74 9.29 -9.59 3.21
C ALA A 74 9.17 -10.34 1.86
N ASN A 75 7.95 -10.60 1.38
CA ASN A 75 7.77 -11.26 0.09
C ASN A 75 8.11 -10.30 -1.07
N ALA A 76 7.83 -8.99 -0.94
CA ALA A 76 8.23 -8.00 -1.93
C ALA A 76 9.75 -7.94 -2.07
N ALA A 77 10.47 -7.92 -0.95
CA ALA A 77 11.93 -7.96 -0.93
C ALA A 77 12.45 -9.26 -1.58
N ALA A 78 11.87 -10.41 -1.21
CA ALA A 78 12.28 -11.70 -1.79
C ALA A 78 12.04 -11.77 -3.32
N LEU A 79 10.95 -11.19 -3.83
CA LEU A 79 10.70 -11.08 -5.27
C LEU A 79 11.66 -10.12 -5.97
N GLY A 80 12.13 -9.08 -5.30
CA GLY A 80 13.08 -8.12 -5.85
C GLY A 80 14.52 -8.63 -5.94
N GLU A 81 14.86 -9.65 -5.14
CA GLU A 81 16.19 -10.29 -5.13
C GLU A 81 16.32 -11.45 -6.14
N PHE A 82 15.21 -11.89 -6.75
CA PHE A 82 15.16 -13.02 -7.71
C PHE A 82 15.25 -12.55 -9.16
#